data_AF-A0A7S1L512-F1
#
_entry.id   AF-A0A7S1L512-F1
#
_cell.length_a   1.000
_cell.length_b   1.000
_cell.length_c   1.000
_cell.angle_alpha   90.00
_cell.angle_beta   90.00
_cell.angle_gamma   90.00
#
_symmetry.space_group_name_H-M   'P 1'
#
loop_
_entity.id
_entity.type
_entity.pdbx_description
1 polymer ?
#
loop_
_entity_poly.entity_id
_entity_poly.type
_entity_poly.pdbx_seq_one_letter_code
_entity_poly.pdbx_strand_id
1 'polypeptide(L)'
;SNQTITLADDGGTFRRGEDRTVREFEIIIVPNIVPPSYTFENQIVEVVQGQCDAGCSFSNFAMNIKSGNPNADSQVTFGVITAVSSLFAEPPAISSSGALSFKTTLNTNGRSATTVTATSTESGQTTP
;
A
#
# COMPACT_ATOMS: atom_id res chain seq x y z
N SER A 1 -15.04 14.25 17.68
CA SER A 1 -15.41 15.25 18.71
C SER A 1 -16.75 14.88 19.28
N ASN A 2 -16.93 15.02 20.59
CA ASN A 2 -18.23 14.85 21.23
C ASN A 2 -19.09 16.09 20.92
N GLN A 3 -20.27 15.90 20.35
CA GLN A 3 -21.17 16.97 19.95
C GLN A 3 -22.34 17.01 20.94
N THR A 4 -22.65 18.21 21.43
CA THR A 4 -23.71 18.41 22.41
C THR A 4 -24.96 18.95 21.74
N ILE A 5 -26.11 18.29 21.93
CA ILE A 5 -27.42 18.81 21.53
C ILE A 5 -28.15 19.24 22.80
N THR A 6 -28.64 20.48 22.80
CA THR A 6 -29.51 21.02 23.85
C THR A 6 -30.90 21.23 23.28
N LEU A 7 -31.89 20.60 23.89
CA LEU A 7 -33.30 20.93 23.69
C LEU A 7 -33.74 21.75 24.90
N ALA A 8 -34.29 22.94 24.64
CA ALA A 8 -34.79 23.85 25.66
C ALA A 8 -36.26 24.18 25.38
N ASP A 9 -37.10 24.11 26.41
CA ASP A 9 -38.49 24.61 26.38
C ASP A 9 -38.54 26.09 26.81
N ASP A 10 -39.57 26.84 26.42
CA ASP A 10 -39.73 28.27 26.73
C ASP A 10 -40.50 28.54 28.04
N GLY A 11 -41.03 27.48 28.67
CA GLY A 11 -41.89 27.53 29.85
C GLY A 11 -41.23 27.92 31.18
N GLY A 12 -39.90 27.85 31.29
CA GLY A 12 -39.20 28.19 32.52
C GLY A 12 -39.31 27.11 33.62
N THR A 13 -38.37 27.08 34.57
CA THR A 13 -38.32 26.08 35.67
C THR A 13 -39.46 26.14 36.70
N PHE A 14 -40.57 26.84 36.42
CA PHE A 14 -41.67 27.04 37.36
C PHE A 14 -42.25 25.69 37.81
N ARG A 15 -42.56 25.57 39.11
CA ARG A 15 -42.94 24.29 39.77
C ARG A 15 -41.90 23.16 39.66
N ARG A 16 -40.60 23.50 39.56
CA ARG A 16 -39.47 22.54 39.44
C ARG A 16 -39.42 21.81 38.10
N GLY A 17 -39.96 22.40 37.04
CA GLY A 17 -39.82 21.89 35.68
C GLY A 17 -38.34 21.88 35.23
N GLU A 18 -37.97 20.88 34.44
CA GLU A 18 -36.63 20.77 33.87
C GLU A 18 -36.66 21.34 32.44
N ASP A 19 -36.24 22.60 32.28
CA ASP A 19 -36.33 23.33 31.00
C ASP A 19 -35.41 22.84 29.90
N ARG A 20 -34.40 22.04 30.26
CA ARG A 20 -33.31 21.69 29.35
C ARG A 20 -32.93 20.24 29.51
N THR A 21 -32.89 19.52 28.39
CA THR A 21 -32.26 18.21 28.32
C THR A 21 -30.99 18.32 27.48
N VAL A 22 -29.88 17.84 28.05
CA VAL A 22 -28.60 17.73 27.35
C VAL A 22 -28.39 16.27 26.95
N ARG A 23 -28.00 16.05 25.70
CA ARG A 23 -27.57 14.75 25.18
C ARG A 23 -26.24 14.94 24.46
N GLU A 24 -25.36 13.97 24.64
CA GLU A 24 -24.06 13.90 23.99
C GLU A 24 -24.04 12.74 23.00
N PHE A 25 -23.35 12.92 21.89
CA PHE A 25 -23.07 11.85 20.94
C PHE A 25 -21.70 12.03 20.30
N GLU A 26 -21.10 10.93 19.91
CA GLU A 26 -19.80 10.91 19.24
C GLU A 26 -19.96 10.65 17.74
N ILE A 27 -19.15 11.35 16.95
CA ILE A 27 -18.90 11.01 15.54
C ILE A 27 -17.48 10.49 15.44
N ILE A 28 -17.35 9.22 15.05
CA ILE A 28 -16.07 8.58 14.75
C ILE A 28 -15.88 8.60 13.24
N ILE A 29 -14.84 9.28 12.77
CA ILE A 29 -14.40 9.21 11.37
C ILE A 29 -13.31 8.15 11.30
N VAL A 30 -13.62 7.02 10.66
CA VAL A 30 -12.62 5.97 10.41
C VAL A 30 -11.82 6.27 9.15
N PRO A 31 -10.50 6.01 9.13
CA PRO A 31 -9.69 6.19 7.94
C PRO A 31 -10.09 5.22 6.83
N ASN A 32 -10.08 5.70 5.58
CA ASN A 32 -10.29 4.88 4.38
C ASN A 32 -8.96 4.24 3.96
N ILE A 33 -8.63 3.09 4.54
CA ILE A 33 -7.39 2.36 4.24
C ILE A 33 -7.61 1.54 2.97
N VAL A 34 -6.92 1.90 1.90
CA VAL A 34 -6.83 1.10 0.67
C VAL A 34 -5.42 0.51 0.58
N PRO A 35 -5.26 -0.80 0.32
CA PRO A 35 -3.93 -1.40 0.13
C PRO A 35 -3.19 -0.83 -1.09
N PRO A 36 -1.86 -0.94 -1.14
CA PRO A 36 -1.12 -0.62 -2.35
C PRO A 36 -1.49 -1.57 -3.49
N SER A 37 -1.53 -1.04 -4.71
CA SER A 37 -1.89 -1.78 -5.92
C SER A 37 -0.92 -1.48 -7.06
N TYR A 38 -0.74 -2.44 -7.97
CA TYR A 38 0.07 -2.31 -9.17
C TYR A 38 -0.43 -3.30 -10.23
N THR A 39 0.02 -3.14 -11.48
CA THR A 39 -0.26 -4.05 -12.59
C THR A 39 1.03 -4.46 -13.28
N PHE A 40 1.11 -5.69 -13.78
CA PHE A 40 2.16 -6.10 -14.72
C PHE A 40 1.59 -6.10 -16.14
N GLU A 41 2.35 -5.60 -17.11
CA GLU A 41 2.00 -5.76 -18.53
C GLU A 41 2.11 -7.24 -18.92
N ASN A 42 3.24 -7.87 -18.54
CA ASN A 42 3.50 -9.29 -18.76
C ASN A 42 3.86 -9.99 -17.45
N GLN A 43 3.27 -11.16 -17.20
CA GLN A 43 3.58 -12.00 -16.04
C GLN A 43 4.78 -12.95 -16.26
N ILE A 44 5.32 -12.98 -17.48
CA ILE A 44 6.46 -13.80 -17.87
C ILE A 44 7.55 -12.89 -18.41
N VAL A 45 8.76 -13.05 -17.88
CA VAL A 45 9.98 -12.45 -18.40
C VAL A 45 10.84 -13.58 -18.93
N GLU A 46 11.02 -13.59 -20.25
CA GLU A 46 11.88 -14.56 -20.93
C GLU A 46 13.18 -13.86 -21.35
N VAL A 47 14.30 -14.51 -21.05
CA VAL A 47 15.63 -14.03 -21.44
C VAL A 47 16.42 -15.19 -22.00
N VAL A 48 17.20 -14.93 -23.03
CA VAL A 48 18.09 -15.94 -23.60
C VAL A 48 19.25 -16.18 -22.63
N GLN A 49 19.73 -17.42 -22.55
CA GLN A 49 20.91 -17.74 -21.75
C GLN A 49 22.08 -16.81 -22.14
N GLY A 50 22.72 -16.19 -21.14
CA GLY A 50 23.79 -15.23 -21.34
C GLY A 50 23.34 -13.76 -21.48
N GLN A 51 22.07 -13.50 -21.78
CA GLN A 51 21.56 -12.14 -22.04
C GLN A 51 21.67 -11.23 -20.81
N CYS A 52 21.46 -11.79 -19.61
CA CYS A 52 21.43 -11.05 -18.35
C CYS A 52 22.63 -11.37 -17.45
N ASP A 53 23.72 -11.90 -18.01
CA ASP A 53 24.94 -12.22 -17.27
C ASP A 53 25.66 -10.95 -16.75
N ALA A 54 25.50 -9.82 -17.46
CA ALA A 54 25.96 -8.50 -17.01
C ALA A 54 24.88 -7.74 -16.21
N GLY A 55 23.71 -8.34 -16.01
CA GLY A 55 22.52 -7.71 -15.44
C GLY A 55 21.55 -7.22 -16.51
N CYS A 56 20.27 -7.31 -16.20
CA CYS A 56 19.17 -6.80 -17.01
C CYS A 56 18.33 -5.82 -16.21
N SER A 57 17.73 -4.86 -16.91
CA SER A 57 16.76 -3.91 -16.36
C SER A 57 15.61 -3.72 -17.34
N PHE A 58 14.39 -3.92 -16.87
CA PHE A 58 13.16 -3.76 -17.62
C PHE A 58 12.37 -2.62 -17.02
N SER A 59 12.31 -1.48 -17.72
CA SER A 59 11.51 -0.34 -17.31
C SER A 59 10.02 -0.67 -17.41
N ASN A 60 9.20 -0.02 -16.58
CA ASN A 60 7.74 -0.17 -16.58
C ASN A 60 7.25 -1.62 -16.40
N PHE A 61 8.02 -2.48 -15.72
CA PHE A 61 7.58 -3.84 -15.43
C PHE A 61 6.35 -3.84 -14.51
N ALA A 62 6.42 -3.09 -13.40
CA ALA A 62 5.27 -2.76 -12.58
C ALA A 62 4.75 -1.37 -12.96
N MET A 63 3.46 -1.27 -13.24
CA MET A 63 2.78 -0.05 -13.66
C MET A 63 1.59 0.25 -12.75
N ASN A 64 0.98 1.43 -12.94
CA ASN A 64 -0.21 1.86 -12.18
C ASN A 64 -0.02 1.71 -10.67
N ILE A 65 1.19 2.02 -10.19
CA ILE A 65 1.59 1.86 -8.80
C ILE A 65 0.86 2.90 -7.98
N LYS A 66 0.05 2.44 -7.03
CA LYS A 66 -0.69 3.27 -6.08
C LYS A 66 -0.39 2.78 -4.69
N SER A 67 -0.11 3.71 -3.78
CA SER A 67 0.08 3.40 -2.35
C SER A 67 -1.21 3.07 -1.63
N GLY A 68 -2.36 3.43 -2.22
CA GLY A 68 -3.70 3.29 -1.64
C GLY A 68 -4.03 4.35 -0.58
N ASN A 69 -3.04 5.09 -0.08
CA ASN A 69 -3.25 6.22 0.81
C ASN A 69 -3.49 7.50 -0.03
N PRO A 70 -4.53 8.31 0.26
CA PRO A 70 -4.75 9.60 -0.40
C PRO A 70 -3.64 10.64 -0.14
N ASN A 71 -2.79 10.44 0.87
CA ASN A 71 -1.66 11.31 1.16
C ASN A 71 -0.53 11.10 0.14
N ALA A 72 -0.19 12.18 -0.56
CA ALA A 72 0.71 12.20 -1.73
C ALA A 72 2.15 11.72 -1.46
N ASP A 73 2.57 11.64 -0.20
CA ASP A 73 3.95 11.26 0.16
C ASP A 73 4.13 9.75 0.40
N SER A 74 3.05 8.96 0.33
CA SER A 74 3.13 7.52 0.60
C SER A 74 3.84 6.79 -0.54
N GLN A 75 5.05 6.28 -0.27
CA GLN A 75 5.85 5.50 -1.22
C GLN A 75 5.47 4.02 -1.17
N VAL A 76 5.55 3.33 -2.31
CA VAL A 76 5.40 1.86 -2.40
C VAL A 76 6.78 1.21 -2.46
N THR A 77 6.97 0.21 -1.61
CA THR A 77 8.14 -0.69 -1.63
C THR A 77 7.70 -2.06 -2.12
N PHE A 78 8.52 -2.67 -2.98
CA PHE A 78 8.29 -4.02 -3.49
C PHE A 78 9.18 -5.04 -2.77
N GLY A 79 8.57 -6.12 -2.30
CA GLY A 79 9.27 -7.33 -1.90
C GLY A 79 9.24 -8.35 -3.04
N VAL A 80 10.38 -8.96 -3.35
CA VAL A 80 10.48 -9.95 -4.44
C VAL A 80 11.16 -11.20 -3.90
N ILE A 81 10.48 -12.34 -4.02
CA ILE A 81 10.97 -13.65 -3.58
C ILE A 81 10.92 -14.60 -4.77
N THR A 82 12.00 -15.37 -4.96
CA THR A 82 12.10 -16.31 -6.07
C THR A 82 12.31 -17.74 -5.56
N ALA A 83 11.67 -18.72 -6.20
CA ALA A 83 11.67 -20.12 -5.76
C ALA A 83 13.01 -20.83 -6.02
N VAL A 84 13.72 -20.45 -7.08
CA VAL A 84 15.00 -21.05 -7.49
C VAL A 84 16.08 -19.98 -7.52
N SER A 85 16.58 -19.60 -6.33
CA SER A 85 17.59 -18.54 -6.18
C SER A 85 18.91 -18.84 -6.89
N SER A 86 19.27 -20.10 -7.10
CA SER A 86 20.51 -20.50 -7.78
C SER A 86 20.59 -20.06 -9.25
N LEU A 87 19.47 -19.69 -9.87
CA LEU A 87 19.44 -19.12 -11.22
C LEU A 87 19.90 -17.66 -11.28
N PHE A 88 20.08 -17.01 -10.12
CA PHE A 88 20.36 -15.58 -10.03
C PHE A 88 21.68 -15.33 -9.27
N ALA A 89 22.61 -14.63 -9.92
CA ALA A 89 23.78 -14.05 -9.26
C ALA A 89 23.40 -12.81 -8.45
N GLU A 90 22.41 -12.06 -8.94
CA GLU A 90 21.73 -10.98 -8.19
C GLU A 90 20.22 -11.22 -8.30
N PRO A 91 19.51 -11.35 -7.16
CA PRO A 91 18.10 -11.71 -7.18
C PRO A 91 17.26 -10.61 -7.84
N PRO A 92 16.07 -10.97 -8.38
CA PRO A 92 15.14 -10.00 -8.90
C PRO A 92 14.72 -8.95 -7.87
N ALA A 93 14.70 -7.68 -8.27
CA ALA A 93 14.23 -6.56 -7.47
C ALA A 93 13.39 -5.62 -8.34
N ILE A 94 12.38 -4.99 -7.75
CA ILE A 94 11.53 -3.99 -8.41
C ILE A 94 11.71 -2.65 -7.70
N SER A 95 12.05 -1.59 -8.45
CA SER A 95 12.17 -0.23 -7.90
C SER A 95 10.80 0.37 -7.55
N SER A 96 10.76 1.45 -6.77
CA SER A 96 9.53 2.20 -6.51
C SER A 96 8.89 2.79 -7.77
N SER A 97 9.68 3.02 -8.83
CA SER A 97 9.20 3.41 -10.16
C SER A 97 8.73 2.23 -11.02
N GLY A 98 8.86 1.00 -10.53
CA GLY A 98 8.38 -0.20 -11.20
C GLY A 98 9.35 -0.83 -12.20
N ALA A 99 10.65 -0.49 -12.17
CA ALA A 99 11.66 -1.15 -12.99
C ALA A 99 12.10 -2.47 -12.33
N LEU A 100 12.06 -3.57 -13.09
CA LEU A 100 12.59 -4.88 -12.67
C LEU A 100 14.06 -4.99 -13.05
N SER A 101 14.92 -5.40 -12.11
CA SER A 101 16.32 -5.74 -12.39
C SER A 101 16.72 -7.08 -11.78
N PHE A 102 17.65 -7.79 -12.43
CA PHE A 102 18.28 -9.02 -11.94
C PHE A 102 19.53 -9.36 -12.74
N LYS A 103 20.32 -10.31 -12.24
CA LYS A 103 21.47 -10.90 -12.94
C LYS A 103 21.40 -12.41 -12.90
N THR A 104 21.52 -13.06 -14.05
CA THR A 104 21.50 -14.54 -14.13
C THR A 104 22.84 -15.13 -13.71
N THR A 105 22.81 -16.34 -13.16
CA THR A 105 24.02 -17.14 -12.96
C THR A 105 24.54 -17.62 -14.32
N LEU A 106 25.84 -17.48 -14.57
CA LEU A 106 26.47 -17.84 -15.84
C LEU A 106 26.16 -19.29 -16.24
N ASN A 107 25.90 -19.52 -17.53
CA ASN A 107 25.67 -20.85 -18.10
C ASN A 107 24.56 -21.65 -17.40
N THR A 108 23.59 -20.97 -16.78
CA THR A 108 22.39 -21.62 -16.22
C THR A 108 21.17 -21.34 -17.08
N ASN A 109 20.20 -22.25 -17.03
CA ASN A 109 18.90 -22.13 -17.67
C ASN A 109 17.85 -22.79 -16.78
N GLY A 110 16.62 -22.32 -16.85
CA GLY A 110 15.53 -22.86 -16.05
C GLY A 110 14.42 -21.85 -15.87
N ARG A 111 13.46 -22.20 -15.01
CA ARG A 111 12.33 -21.35 -14.66
C ARG A 111 12.31 -21.19 -13.15
N SER A 112 12.16 -19.95 -12.68
CA SER A 112 11.88 -19.66 -11.29
C SER A 112 10.52 -18.99 -11.17
N ALA A 113 9.66 -19.51 -10.30
CA ALA A 113 8.47 -18.78 -9.90
C ALA A 113 8.89 -17.62 -8.97
N THR A 114 8.35 -16.43 -9.22
CA THR A 114 8.65 -15.23 -8.44
C THR A 114 7.35 -14.67 -7.87
N THR A 115 7.35 -14.40 -6.57
CA THR A 115 6.26 -13.74 -5.86
C THR A 115 6.65 -12.30 -5.56
N VAL A 116 5.73 -11.38 -5.85
CA VAL A 116 5.92 -9.95 -5.62
C VAL A 116 4.88 -9.46 -4.61
N THR A 117 5.33 -8.81 -3.56
CA THR A 117 4.48 -8.11 -2.59
C THR A 117 4.72 -6.61 -2.69
N ALA A 118 3.70 -5.81 -2.39
CA ALA A 118 3.80 -4.36 -2.30
C ALA A 118 3.36 -3.90 -0.91
N THR A 119 4.11 -2.98 -0.32
CA THR A 119 3.80 -2.36 0.96
C THR A 119 3.95 -0.85 0.83
N SER A 120 2.99 -0.10 1.37
CA SER A 120 3.10 1.36 1.48
C SER A 120 3.45 1.74 2.92
N THR A 121 4.27 2.76 3.10
CA THR A 121 4.47 3.37 4.42
C THR A 121 3.27 4.26 4.71
N GLU A 122 2.43 3.88 5.66
CA GLU A 122 1.49 4.84 6.23
C GLU A 122 2.29 5.88 7.03
N SER A 123 2.34 7.12 6.55
CA SER A 123 2.70 8.22 7.42
C SER A 123 1.63 8.29 8.51
N GLY A 124 2.04 7.94 9.72
CA GLY A 124 1.17 7.52 10.82
C GLY A 124 -0.07 8.39 10.98
N GLN A 125 -1.23 7.74 10.93
CA GLN A 125 -2.37 8.23 11.67
C GLN A 125 -2.34 7.55 13.03
N THR A 126 -1.59 8.13 13.96
CA THR A 126 -1.83 7.86 15.38
C THR A 126 -3.21 8.40 15.69
N THR A 127 -4.18 7.51 15.89
CA THR A 127 -5.47 7.83 16.51
C THR A 127 -5.22 8.50 17.86
N PRO A 128 -5.77 9.70 18.13
CA PRO A 128 -6.04 10.14 19.49
C PRO A 128 -7.10 9.26 20.14
#